data_AF-A0A6G3XE11-F1
#
_entry.id   AF-A0A6G3XE11-F1
#
_cell.length_a   1.000
_cell.length_b   1.000
_cell.length_c   1.000
_cell.angle_alpha   90.00
_cell.angle_beta   90.00
_cell.angle_gamma   90.00
#
_symmetry.space_group_name_H-M   'P 1'
#
loop_
_entity.id
_entity.type
_entity.pdbx_description
1 polymer ?
#
loop_
_entity_poly.entity_id
_entity_poly.type
_entity_poly.pdbx_seq_one_letter_code
_entity_poly.pdbx_strand_id
1 'polypeptide(L)'
;MDGEHGGFTLRTPGHMWPGAPANIYSGVADKAALTAKYVDNTRTYYLAAAGAELSGSVYTQVSDLENELNGLWTYDRREIKVDPKKVREINRQVIAAGADAGERDELKGGGSWSLDENKGTTARDSGPNKAHLTLEGGTSWAPGVTGSALRFDGKGQYAQSAGPVVDTTKDYTVSAWASLDAVPGNY
;
A
#
# COMPACT_ATOMS: atom_id res chain seq x y z
N MET A 1 -5.68 -7.04 2.25
CA MET A 1 -6.25 -6.05 3.19
C MET A 1 -6.40 -4.78 2.39
N ASP A 2 -7.62 -4.33 2.15
CA ASP A 2 -7.86 -3.07 1.45
C ASP A 2 -7.33 -1.97 2.37
N GLY A 3 -6.39 -1.14 1.90
CA GLY A 3 -5.59 -0.26 2.76
C GLY A 3 -6.37 0.80 3.56
N GLU A 4 -7.69 0.81 3.52
CA GLU A 4 -8.56 1.69 4.29
C GLU A 4 -8.95 1.08 5.64
N HIS A 5 -8.93 1.88 6.70
CA HIS A 5 -9.46 1.47 8.00
C HIS A 5 -10.08 2.62 8.78
N GLY A 6 -10.88 2.26 9.79
CA GLY A 6 -11.54 3.22 10.66
C GLY A 6 -13.04 2.94 10.75
N GLY A 7 -13.85 3.98 10.61
CA GLY A 7 -15.30 3.87 10.80
C GLY A 7 -15.68 3.75 12.28
N PHE A 8 -15.00 4.44 13.20
CA PHE A 8 -15.40 4.43 14.61
C PHE A 8 -16.21 5.67 14.94
N THR A 9 -17.50 5.48 15.23
CA THR A 9 -18.42 6.61 15.42
C THR A 9 -18.34 7.16 16.84
N LEU A 10 -18.01 8.45 16.99
CA LEU A 10 -18.19 9.20 18.24
C LEU A 10 -19.11 10.40 17.98
N ARG A 11 -20.19 10.50 18.76
CA ARG A 11 -21.09 11.66 18.72
C ARG A 11 -20.53 12.77 19.59
N THR A 12 -20.50 13.99 19.05
CA THR A 12 -20.02 15.19 19.77
C THR A 12 -21.09 16.28 19.71
N PRO A 13 -22.09 16.26 20.63
CA PRO A 13 -23.18 17.23 20.63
C PRO A 13 -22.68 18.68 20.57
N GLY A 14 -23.35 19.52 19.77
CA GLY A 14 -22.93 20.91 19.51
C GLY A 14 -21.94 21.06 18.36
N HIS A 15 -21.30 19.98 17.91
CA HIS A 15 -20.30 19.98 16.84
C HIS A 15 -20.63 19.04 15.68
N MET A 16 -21.90 18.66 15.53
CA MET A 16 -22.39 17.77 14.46
C MET A 16 -23.13 18.56 13.39
N TRP A 17 -23.11 18.05 12.15
CA TRP A 17 -24.01 18.53 11.11
C TRP A 17 -25.48 18.30 11.52
N PRO A 18 -26.41 19.22 11.16
CA PRO A 18 -27.83 19.01 11.42
C PRO A 18 -28.35 17.74 10.76
N GLY A 19 -29.06 16.89 11.51
CA GLY A 19 -29.71 15.68 10.99
C GLY A 19 -29.40 14.42 11.81
N ALA A 20 -30.05 13.32 11.46
CA ALA A 20 -29.81 12.03 12.09
C ALA A 20 -28.44 11.47 11.67
N PRO A 21 -27.62 10.92 12.59
CA PRO A 21 -26.36 10.29 12.23
C PRO A 21 -26.53 9.15 11.23
N ALA A 22 -25.60 9.04 10.28
CA ALA A 22 -25.52 7.88 9.40
C ALA A 22 -25.12 6.66 10.26
N ASN A 23 -26.00 5.68 10.38
CA ASN A 23 -25.76 4.47 11.17
C ASN A 23 -24.95 3.44 10.35
N ILE A 24 -23.72 3.80 9.99
CA ILE A 24 -22.87 2.96 9.14
C ILE A 24 -21.91 2.09 9.97
N TYR A 25 -21.59 2.49 11.21
CA TYR A 25 -20.61 1.80 12.06
C TYR A 25 -20.94 1.77 13.56
N SER A 26 -20.28 0.85 14.28
CA SER A 26 -20.38 0.73 15.74
C SER A 26 -19.90 2.01 16.45
N GLY A 27 -20.73 2.57 17.33
CA GLY A 27 -20.41 3.75 18.12
C GLY A 27 -19.52 3.44 19.33
N VAL A 28 -18.79 4.45 19.79
CA VAL A 28 -18.03 4.44 21.05
C VAL A 28 -18.57 5.50 22.00
N ALA A 29 -18.38 5.28 23.31
CA ALA A 29 -18.99 6.11 24.35
C ALA A 29 -18.35 7.51 24.45
N ASP A 30 -17.04 7.60 24.27
CA ASP A 30 -16.29 8.82 24.51
C ASP A 30 -14.96 8.87 23.71
N LYS A 31 -14.23 9.97 23.90
CA LYS A 31 -12.91 10.23 23.31
C LYS A 31 -11.86 9.18 23.70
N ALA A 32 -11.90 8.67 24.93
CA ALA A 32 -10.94 7.67 25.39
C ALA A 32 -11.19 6.33 24.69
N ALA A 33 -12.46 5.91 24.56
CA ALA A 33 -12.87 4.73 23.83
C ALA A 33 -12.58 4.83 22.33
N LEU A 34 -12.79 6.00 21.71
CA LEU A 34 -12.41 6.23 20.32
C LEU A 34 -10.90 6.09 20.11
N THR A 35 -10.12 6.71 21.00
CA THR A 35 -8.66 6.63 20.96
C THR A 35 -8.18 5.19 21.13
N ALA A 36 -8.75 4.44 22.08
CA ALA A 36 -8.42 3.03 22.28
C ALA A 36 -8.72 2.19 21.04
N LYS A 37 -9.91 2.34 20.44
CA LYS A 37 -10.26 1.65 19.18
C LYS A 37 -9.29 1.96 18.04
N TYR A 38 -8.89 3.23 17.87
CA TYR A 38 -7.89 3.59 16.85
C TYR A 38 -6.56 2.86 17.10
N VAL A 39 -6.05 2.93 18.33
CA VAL A 39 -4.77 2.34 18.72
C VAL A 39 -4.81 0.82 18.57
N ASP A 40 -5.87 0.16 19.04
CA ASP A 40 -6.00 -1.29 19.01
C ASP A 40 -6.15 -1.81 17.58
N ASN A 41 -6.93 -1.12 16.73
CA ASN A 41 -7.03 -1.45 15.32
C ASN A 41 -5.68 -1.32 14.60
N THR A 42 -4.98 -0.20 14.84
CA THR A 42 -3.67 0.06 14.23
C THR A 42 -2.64 -0.97 14.67
N ARG A 43 -2.57 -1.27 15.97
CA ARG A 43 -1.67 -2.27 16.53
C ARG A 43 -1.95 -3.67 15.99
N THR A 44 -3.22 -4.07 15.99
CA THR A 44 -3.63 -5.45 15.63
C THR A 44 -3.37 -5.76 14.16
N TYR A 45 -3.67 -4.81 13.27
CA TYR A 45 -3.70 -5.10 11.84
C TYR A 45 -2.54 -4.49 11.05
N TYR A 46 -1.96 -3.37 11.51
CA TYR A 46 -1.03 -2.58 10.69
C TYR A 46 0.41 -2.63 11.18
N LEU A 47 0.65 -2.80 12.48
CA LEU A 47 2.00 -2.78 13.02
C LEU A 47 2.86 -3.95 12.51
N ALA A 48 2.34 -5.19 12.59
CA ALA A 48 3.04 -6.36 12.05
C ALA A 48 3.09 -6.33 10.52
N ALA A 49 2.01 -5.87 9.86
CA ALA A 49 1.96 -5.77 8.41
C ALA A 49 3.00 -4.78 7.86
N ALA A 50 3.26 -3.67 8.57
CA ALA A 50 4.33 -2.73 8.24
C ALA A 50 5.72 -3.37 8.23
N GLY A 51 5.97 -4.32 9.14
CA GLY A 51 7.20 -5.11 9.18
C GLY A 51 7.39 -6.10 8.03
N ALA A 52 6.39 -6.25 7.15
CA ALA A 52 6.41 -7.25 6.08
C ALA A 52 6.12 -6.61 4.71
N GLU A 53 4.84 -6.35 4.40
CA GLU A 53 4.39 -6.04 3.02
C GLU A 53 3.48 -4.81 2.92
N LEU A 54 3.17 -4.14 4.04
CA LEU A 54 2.27 -2.99 4.03
C LEU A 54 2.91 -1.79 3.31
N SER A 55 2.38 -1.45 2.14
CA SER A 55 2.79 -0.26 1.38
C SER A 55 2.15 1.04 1.89
N GLY A 56 1.08 0.94 2.67
CA GLY A 56 0.44 2.09 3.32
C GLY A 56 -0.88 1.72 4.00
N SER A 57 -1.35 2.60 4.89
CA SER A 57 -2.69 2.54 5.48
C SER A 57 -3.33 3.92 5.47
N VAL A 58 -4.60 3.96 5.11
CA VAL A 58 -5.42 5.16 4.97
C VAL A 58 -6.53 5.11 6.01
N TYR A 59 -6.59 6.13 6.88
CA TYR A 59 -7.72 6.28 7.78
C TYR A 59 -8.88 6.95 7.05
N THR A 60 -10.08 6.36 7.11
CA THR A 60 -11.27 6.74 6.31
C THR A 60 -11.50 8.26 6.21
N GLN A 61 -11.33 9.05 7.28
CA GLN A 61 -11.50 10.50 7.19
C GLN A 61 -10.83 11.30 8.33
N VAL A 62 -10.41 12.53 8.01
CA VAL A 62 -9.79 13.46 8.98
C VAL A 62 -10.84 14.17 9.84
N SER A 63 -11.98 14.56 9.29
CA SER A 63 -13.09 15.21 10.00
C SER A 63 -14.40 14.45 9.77
N ASP A 64 -15.38 14.65 10.64
CA ASP A 64 -16.75 14.23 10.36
C ASP A 64 -17.24 14.86 9.04
N LEU A 65 -17.99 14.10 8.25
CA LEU A 65 -18.54 14.52 6.96
C LEU A 65 -20.07 14.41 7.05
N GLU A 66 -20.75 15.57 7.10
CA GLU A 66 -22.19 15.63 7.31
C GLU A 66 -22.62 14.75 8.51
N ASN A 67 -23.36 13.67 8.27
CA ASN A 67 -23.86 12.76 9.29
C ASN A 67 -22.94 11.55 9.56
N GLU A 68 -21.77 11.46 8.90
CA GLU A 68 -20.72 10.47 9.14
C GLU A 68 -19.78 10.95 10.25
N LEU A 69 -19.80 10.25 11.38
CA LEU A 69 -19.23 10.72 12.66
C LEU A 69 -17.94 9.99 13.07
N ASN A 70 -17.17 9.54 12.09
CA ASN A 70 -15.94 8.73 12.21
C ASN A 70 -14.66 9.53 11.91
N GLY A 71 -14.71 10.86 11.95
CA GLY A 71 -13.53 11.72 11.84
C GLY A 71 -12.70 11.80 13.11
N LEU A 72 -11.41 12.13 12.92
CA LEU A 72 -10.51 12.51 14.02
C LEU A 72 -10.85 13.89 14.60
N TRP A 73 -11.49 14.74 13.80
CA TRP A 73 -12.03 16.04 14.17
C TRP A 73 -13.55 16.07 14.02
N THR A 74 -14.21 16.93 14.78
CA THR A 74 -15.62 17.24 14.60
C THR A 74 -15.91 17.85 13.23
N TYR A 75 -17.19 17.89 12.85
CA TYR A 75 -17.66 18.43 11.57
C TYR A 75 -17.16 19.86 11.32
N ASP A 76 -17.24 20.70 12.36
CA ASP A 76 -16.82 22.10 12.33
C ASP A 76 -15.30 22.30 12.55
N ARG A 77 -14.54 21.21 12.73
CA ARG A 77 -13.10 21.19 12.98
C ARG A 77 -12.67 21.98 14.21
N ARG A 78 -13.56 22.18 15.19
CA ARG A 78 -13.26 22.89 16.43
C ARG A 78 -12.74 21.98 17.54
N GLU A 79 -13.12 20.70 17.54
CA GLU A 79 -12.69 19.75 18.55
C GLU A 79 -12.05 18.51 17.94
N ILE A 80 -10.95 18.07 18.56
CA ILE A 80 -10.29 16.80 18.23
C ILE A 80 -10.91 15.67 19.06
N LYS A 81 -11.40 14.64 18.37
CA LYS A 81 -12.18 13.52 18.92
C LYS A 81 -11.31 12.39 19.47
N VAL A 82 -10.01 12.42 19.20
CA VAL A 82 -8.99 11.47 19.68
C VAL A 82 -7.92 12.17 20.53
N ASP A 83 -7.15 11.40 21.31
CA ASP A 83 -5.89 11.87 21.88
C ASP A 83 -4.79 11.87 20.81
N PRO A 84 -4.32 13.04 20.34
CA PRO A 84 -3.33 13.12 19.27
C PRO A 84 -1.98 12.53 19.67
N LYS A 85 -1.63 12.51 20.97
CA LYS A 85 -0.36 11.95 21.42
C LYS A 85 -0.34 10.44 21.24
N LYS A 86 -1.40 9.75 21.67
CA LYS A 86 -1.54 8.30 21.54
C LYS A 86 -1.64 7.85 20.08
N VAL A 87 -2.39 8.59 19.27
CA VAL A 87 -2.48 8.35 17.81
C VAL A 87 -1.12 8.53 17.15
N ARG A 88 -0.39 9.61 17.48
CA ARG A 88 0.96 9.83 16.96
C ARG A 88 1.93 8.73 17.37
N GLU A 89 1.84 8.27 18.62
CA GLU A 89 2.71 7.22 19.15
C GLU A 89 2.57 5.90 18.37
N ILE A 90 1.35 5.39 18.20
CA ILE A 90 1.14 4.14 17.46
C ILE A 90 1.54 4.28 15.98
N ASN A 91 1.25 5.41 15.34
CA ASN A 91 1.67 5.65 13.96
C ASN A 91 3.19 5.72 13.80
N ARG A 92 3.91 6.25 14.80
CA ARG A 92 5.38 6.23 14.80
C ARG A 92 5.94 4.82 14.92
N GLN A 93 5.28 3.93 15.67
CA GLN A 93 5.66 2.52 15.74
C GLN A 93 5.46 1.83 14.39
N VAL A 94 4.35 2.09 13.69
CA VAL A 94 4.10 1.58 12.33
C VAL A 94 5.17 2.07 11.35
N ILE A 95 5.50 3.37 11.38
CA ILE A 95 6.56 3.95 10.53
C ILE A 95 7.93 3.30 10.82
N ALA A 96 8.26 3.12 12.09
CA ALA A 96 9.52 2.47 12.49
C ALA A 96 9.57 1.01 12.02
N ALA A 97 8.49 0.24 12.23
CA ALA A 97 8.41 -1.14 11.76
C ALA A 97 8.58 -1.25 10.24
N GLY A 98 7.96 -0.34 9.46
CA GLY A 98 8.15 -0.29 8.01
C GLY A 98 9.54 0.16 7.57
N ALA A 99 10.21 1.00 8.34
CA ALA A 99 11.61 1.37 8.09
C ALA A 99 12.56 0.20 8.37
N ASP A 100 12.33 -0.53 9.47
CA ASP A 100 13.16 -1.67 9.89
C ASP A 100 12.91 -2.93 9.06
N ALA A 101 11.75 -3.04 8.40
CA ALA A 101 11.42 -4.15 7.48
C ALA A 101 12.40 -4.28 6.30
N GLY A 102 13.21 -3.26 6.04
CA GLY A 102 14.21 -3.26 4.98
C GLY A 102 15.62 -3.09 5.52
N GLU A 103 16.29 -4.19 5.89
CA GLU A 103 17.71 -4.29 5.52
C GLU A 103 17.76 -4.27 3.99
N ARG A 104 17.94 -3.09 3.42
CA ARG A 104 18.09 -2.93 1.97
C ARG A 104 19.58 -2.99 1.69
N ASP A 105 20.00 -4.01 0.95
CA ASP A 105 21.24 -3.89 0.19
C ASP A 105 21.21 -2.55 -0.54
N GLU A 106 22.30 -1.79 -0.45
CA GLU A 106 22.37 -0.48 -1.08
C GLU A 106 22.10 -0.64 -2.59
N LEU A 107 21.04 0.00 -3.08
CA LEU A 107 20.69 -0.02 -4.50
C LEU A 107 21.72 0.79 -5.28
N LYS A 108 22.45 0.12 -6.17
CA LYS A 108 23.60 0.65 -6.92
C LYS A 108 23.22 1.32 -8.25
N GLY A 109 21.97 1.78 -8.39
CA GLY A 109 21.51 2.53 -9.56
C GLY A 109 20.64 1.77 -10.58
N GLY A 110 20.00 0.66 -10.19
CA GLY A 110 18.90 0.05 -10.95
C GLY A 110 19.18 -1.34 -11.55
N GLY A 111 18.31 -1.77 -12.45
CA GLY A 111 18.37 -3.06 -13.15
C GLY A 111 18.06 -2.92 -14.65
N SER A 112 18.56 -3.86 -15.44
CA SER A 112 18.41 -3.93 -16.90
C SER A 112 18.32 -5.38 -17.35
N TRP A 113 17.15 -5.77 -17.86
CA TRP A 113 16.87 -7.12 -18.35
C TRP A 113 16.60 -7.07 -19.85
N SER A 114 17.45 -7.70 -20.65
CA SER A 114 17.23 -7.75 -22.11
C SER A 114 16.16 -8.77 -22.50
N LEU A 115 15.91 -9.76 -21.64
CA LEU A 115 14.96 -10.87 -21.84
C LEU A 115 15.34 -11.75 -23.04
N ASP A 116 16.64 -11.98 -23.25
CA ASP A 116 17.18 -12.76 -24.37
C ASP A 116 17.56 -14.21 -24.02
N GLU A 117 17.33 -14.65 -22.78
CA GLU A 117 17.69 -16.01 -22.37
C GLU A 117 16.92 -17.08 -23.16
N ASN A 118 15.69 -16.77 -23.57
CA ASN A 118 14.81 -17.58 -24.41
C ASN A 118 14.53 -19.01 -23.88
N LYS A 119 14.90 -19.29 -22.63
CA LYS A 119 14.68 -20.57 -21.95
C LYS A 119 14.86 -20.43 -20.44
N GLY A 120 14.34 -21.41 -19.71
CA GLY A 120 14.44 -21.46 -18.26
C GLY A 120 13.50 -20.46 -17.56
N THR A 121 13.69 -20.32 -16.25
CA THR A 121 12.80 -19.54 -15.36
C THR A 121 13.50 -18.32 -14.76
N THR A 122 14.61 -17.88 -15.34
CA THR A 122 15.39 -16.75 -14.84
C THR A 122 15.71 -15.79 -15.98
N ALA A 123 15.33 -14.52 -15.81
CA ALA A 123 15.80 -13.43 -16.67
C ALA A 123 16.91 -12.66 -15.94
N ARG A 124 18.08 -12.54 -16.56
CA ARG A 124 19.26 -12.01 -15.87
C ARG A 124 19.27 -10.49 -15.92
N ASP A 125 19.41 -9.90 -14.75
CA ASP A 125 19.77 -8.49 -14.60
C ASP A 125 21.24 -8.26 -14.98
N SER A 126 21.44 -7.48 -16.04
CA SER A 126 22.74 -6.99 -16.50
C SER A 126 23.15 -5.66 -15.83
N GLY A 127 22.21 -4.98 -15.16
CA GLY A 127 22.40 -3.72 -14.46
C GLY A 127 23.23 -3.83 -13.17
N PRO A 128 23.41 -2.70 -12.45
CA PRO A 128 24.25 -2.63 -11.25
C PRO A 128 23.80 -3.53 -10.10
N ASN A 129 22.48 -3.74 -9.93
CA ASN A 129 21.93 -4.47 -8.78
C ASN A 129 22.03 -5.98 -8.90
N LYS A 130 22.19 -6.52 -10.12
CA LYS A 130 22.18 -7.98 -10.37
C LYS A 130 20.93 -8.66 -9.82
N ALA A 131 19.81 -7.94 -9.76
CA ALA A 131 18.52 -8.40 -9.27
C ALA A 131 17.80 -9.22 -10.34
N HIS A 132 18.23 -10.47 -10.55
CA HIS A 132 17.59 -11.37 -11.52
C HIS A 132 16.09 -11.52 -11.27
N LEU A 133 15.30 -11.64 -12.35
CA LEU A 133 13.88 -11.97 -12.23
C LEU A 133 13.70 -13.48 -12.22
N THR A 134 12.84 -13.95 -11.33
CA THR A 134 12.27 -15.30 -11.35
C THR A 134 10.93 -15.26 -12.08
N LEU A 135 10.77 -16.14 -13.08
CA LEU A 135 9.53 -16.31 -13.85
C LEU A 135 8.62 -17.30 -13.13
N GLU A 136 7.36 -16.91 -12.94
CA GLU A 136 6.37 -17.66 -12.18
C GLU A 136 5.11 -17.93 -12.99
N GLY A 137 4.24 -18.82 -12.49
CA GLY A 137 2.93 -19.11 -13.10
C GLY A 137 3.01 -19.76 -14.49
N GLY A 138 4.18 -20.30 -14.87
CA GLY A 138 4.41 -20.86 -16.21
C GLY A 138 4.67 -19.82 -17.30
N THR A 139 5.11 -18.61 -16.93
CA THR A 139 5.54 -17.57 -17.87
C THR A 139 6.47 -18.14 -18.94
N SER A 140 6.21 -17.82 -20.20
CA SER A 140 6.90 -18.40 -21.35
C SER A 140 7.77 -17.38 -22.09
N TRP A 141 8.68 -17.87 -22.92
CA TRP A 141 9.49 -17.04 -23.81
C TRP A 141 8.85 -16.98 -25.21
N ALA A 142 8.98 -15.83 -25.87
CA ALA A 142 8.53 -15.60 -27.23
C ALA A 142 9.51 -14.69 -27.97
N PRO A 143 9.43 -14.58 -29.32
CA PRO A 143 10.17 -13.56 -30.05
C PRO A 143 9.84 -12.15 -29.55
N GLY A 144 10.87 -11.34 -29.30
CA GLY A 144 10.74 -9.98 -28.79
C GLY A 144 11.01 -8.91 -29.86
N VAL A 145 11.02 -7.64 -29.43
CA VAL A 145 11.46 -6.50 -30.28
C VAL A 145 12.91 -6.70 -30.73
N THR A 146 13.74 -7.22 -29.83
CA THR A 146 15.09 -7.71 -30.07
C THR A 146 15.19 -9.09 -29.44
N GLY A 147 15.74 -10.08 -30.15
CA GLY A 147 15.93 -11.44 -29.60
C GLY A 147 14.63 -12.07 -29.08
N SER A 148 14.51 -12.23 -27.77
CA SER A 148 13.30 -12.77 -27.12
C SER A 148 12.64 -11.78 -26.15
N ALA A 149 11.46 -12.18 -25.65
CA ALA A 149 10.70 -11.47 -24.65
C ALA A 149 9.94 -12.48 -23.76
N LEU A 150 9.44 -11.99 -22.63
CA LEU A 150 8.49 -12.75 -21.81
C LEU A 150 7.08 -12.62 -22.39
N ARG A 151 6.34 -13.72 -22.40
CA ARG A 151 4.94 -13.78 -22.79
C ARG A 151 4.07 -14.21 -21.61
N PHE A 152 3.03 -13.41 -21.39
CA PHE A 152 2.04 -13.58 -20.34
C PHE A 152 0.66 -13.88 -20.94
N ASP A 153 -0.06 -14.86 -20.39
CA ASP A 153 -1.37 -15.34 -20.86
C ASP A 153 -2.56 -14.68 -20.15
N GLY A 154 -2.28 -13.81 -19.17
CA GLY A 154 -3.28 -13.12 -18.36
C GLY A 154 -3.91 -13.95 -17.25
N LYS A 155 -3.40 -15.16 -16.95
CA LYS A 155 -3.98 -16.10 -15.96
C LYS A 155 -3.09 -16.33 -14.74
N GLY A 156 -2.32 -15.33 -14.33
CA GLY A 156 -1.47 -15.38 -13.12
C GLY A 156 0.03 -15.56 -13.39
N GLN A 157 0.47 -15.37 -14.63
CA GLN A 157 1.89 -15.31 -15.00
C GLN A 157 2.52 -13.96 -14.61
N TYR A 158 3.73 -13.99 -14.05
CA TYR A 158 4.51 -12.81 -13.72
C TYR A 158 6.00 -13.14 -13.64
N ALA A 159 6.83 -12.09 -13.60
CA ALA A 159 8.25 -12.20 -13.29
C ALA A 159 8.61 -11.16 -12.22
N GLN A 160 9.41 -11.55 -11.22
CA GLN A 160 9.72 -10.69 -10.07
C GLN A 160 11.18 -10.84 -9.63
N SER A 161 11.76 -9.75 -9.12
CA SER A 161 13.01 -9.79 -8.35
C SER A 161 12.74 -10.21 -6.91
N ALA A 162 13.78 -10.63 -6.19
CA ALA A 162 13.66 -11.01 -4.77
C ALA A 162 13.33 -9.82 -3.85
N GLY A 163 13.53 -8.60 -4.31
CA GLY A 163 13.27 -7.38 -3.57
C GLY A 163 13.30 -6.14 -4.48
N PRO A 164 13.23 -4.93 -3.89
CA PRO A 164 13.26 -3.67 -4.62
C PRO A 164 14.51 -3.55 -5.51
N VAL A 165 14.35 -3.01 -6.72
CA VAL A 165 15.48 -2.75 -7.64
C VAL A 165 15.75 -1.25 -7.81
N VAL A 166 14.79 -0.40 -7.44
CA VAL A 166 14.93 1.06 -7.52
C VAL A 166 14.52 1.70 -6.18
N ASP A 167 15.21 2.77 -5.81
CA ASP A 167 14.89 3.55 -4.62
C ASP A 167 13.70 4.47 -4.95
N THR A 168 12.49 4.04 -4.59
CA THR A 168 11.25 4.78 -4.85
C THR A 168 11.06 5.99 -3.94
N THR A 169 11.99 6.27 -3.03
CA THR A 169 11.94 7.46 -2.16
C THR A 169 12.61 8.69 -2.79
N LYS A 170 13.25 8.51 -3.96
CA LYS A 170 13.93 9.55 -4.73
C LYS A 170 13.39 9.59 -6.16
N ASP A 171 13.95 10.46 -6.99
CA ASP A 171 13.63 10.47 -8.42
C ASP A 171 14.12 9.17 -9.08
N TYR A 172 13.26 8.55 -9.89
CA TYR A 172 13.57 7.34 -10.64
C TYR A 172 12.89 7.35 -12.03
N THR A 173 13.30 6.45 -12.91
CA THR A 173 12.67 6.22 -14.22
C THR A 173 12.58 4.73 -14.49
N VAL A 174 11.50 4.32 -15.15
CA VAL A 174 11.29 2.96 -15.64
C VAL A 174 10.89 3.05 -17.12
N SER A 175 11.48 2.19 -17.95
CA SER A 175 11.18 2.11 -19.39
C SER A 175 11.17 0.65 -19.83
N ALA A 176 10.23 0.26 -20.70
CA ALA A 176 10.12 -1.09 -21.25
C ALA A 176 9.49 -1.08 -22.64
N TRP A 177 9.77 -2.13 -23.43
CA TRP A 177 8.98 -2.48 -24.61
C TRP A 177 7.84 -3.40 -24.19
N ALA A 178 6.61 -3.08 -24.61
CA ALA A 178 5.44 -3.90 -24.33
C ALA A 178 4.58 -4.06 -25.60
N SER A 179 4.07 -5.27 -25.80
CA SER A 179 3.07 -5.59 -26.82
C SER A 179 1.83 -6.15 -26.14
N LEU A 180 0.66 -5.59 -26.43
CA LEU A 180 -0.61 -6.05 -25.87
C LEU A 180 -1.27 -7.03 -26.85
N ASP A 181 -1.50 -8.27 -26.42
CA ASP A 181 -2.26 -9.26 -27.18
C ASP A 181 -3.77 -8.91 -27.25
N ALA A 182 -4.27 -8.17 -26.26
CA ALA A 182 -5.65 -7.69 -26.19
C ALA A 182 -5.76 -6.40 -25.36
N VAL A 183 -6.76 -5.59 -25.67
CA VAL A 183 -7.16 -4.43 -24.86
C VAL A 183 -8.22 -4.90 -23.85
N PRO A 184 -8.19 -4.46 -22.57
CA PRO A 184 -9.25 -4.78 -21.60
C PRO A 184 -10.62 -4.36 -22.13
N GLY A 185 -11.64 -5.20 -21.97
CA GLY A 185 -12.99 -5.00 -22.53
C GLY A 185 -13.83 -3.89 -21.87
N ASN A 186 -13.20 -2.95 -21.16
CA ASN A 186 -13.87 -1.95 -20.32
C ASN A 186 -13.64 -0.52 -20.81
N TYR A 187 -13.64 -0.30 -22.13
CA TYR A 187 -13.68 1.03 -22.76
C TYR A 187 -15.02 1.23 -23.46
#